data_AF-A0A6P2BRB3-F1
#
_entry.id   AF-A0A6P2BRB3-F1
#
_cell.length_a   1.000
_cell.length_b   1.000
_cell.length_c   1.000
_cell.angle_alpha   90.00
_cell.angle_beta   90.00
_cell.angle_gamma   90.00
#
_symmetry.space_group_name_H-M   'P 1'
#
loop_
_entity.id
_entity.type
_entity.pdbx_description
1 polymer ?
#
loop_
_entity_poly.entity_id
_entity_poly.type
_entity_poly.pdbx_seq_one_letter_code
_entity_poly.pdbx_strand_id
1 'polypeptide(L)'
;MYHPNSALSEALVDSEGVLSSAAALRHLSEEQLRWKVASGRWQKPARGVLVAQSGPLTDRQLLRVALLAAGPQAALAGLTAARLDGLTGFDDKGKDSDPHLPARPLWPPA
;
A
#
# COMPACT_ATOMS: atom_id res chain seq x y z
N MET A 1 1.93 8.52 32.29
CA MET A 1 0.53 8.93 32.02
C MET A 1 0.25 8.59 30.56
N TYR A 2 -0.46 7.49 30.29
CA TYR A 2 -0.75 7.03 28.92
C TYR A 2 -1.84 7.93 28.33
N HIS A 3 -1.51 8.68 27.28
CA HIS A 3 -2.51 9.46 26.55
C HIS A 3 -3.10 8.56 25.46
N PRO A 4 -4.43 8.36 25.39
CA PRO A 4 -5.05 7.50 24.39
C PRO A 4 -4.71 7.87 22.93
N ASN A 5 -4.34 9.13 22.67
CA ASN A 5 -3.88 9.58 21.35
C ASN A 5 -2.41 9.19 21.04
N SER A 6 -1.56 8.91 22.03
CA SER A 6 -0.17 8.52 21.77
C SER A 6 -0.10 7.12 21.15
N ALA A 7 -0.88 6.17 21.67
CA ALA A 7 -0.89 4.81 21.14
C ALA A 7 -1.43 4.69 19.72
N LEU A 8 -2.44 5.49 19.34
CA LEU A 8 -2.86 5.55 17.94
C LEU A 8 -1.75 6.14 17.07
N SER A 9 -1.10 7.21 17.54
CA SER A 9 -0.03 7.87 16.80
C SER A 9 1.17 6.92 16.59
N GLU A 10 1.56 6.18 17.63
CA GLU A 10 2.60 5.14 17.56
C GLU A 10 2.23 4.03 16.57
N ALA A 11 1.00 3.50 16.66
CA ALA A 11 0.52 2.49 15.72
C ALA A 11 0.53 2.98 14.26
N LEU A 12 0.21 4.26 14.04
CA LEU A 12 0.27 4.88 12.71
C LEU A 12 1.71 5.08 12.22
N VAL A 13 2.65 5.39 13.11
CA VAL A 13 4.07 5.49 12.75
C VAL A 13 4.60 4.12 12.33
N ASP A 14 4.39 3.08 13.15
CA ASP A 14 4.85 1.72 12.88
C ASP A 14 4.25 1.11 11.62
N SER A 15 3.04 1.53 11.28
CA SER A 15 2.30 1.01 10.13
C SER A 15 2.38 1.90 8.88
N GLU A 16 3.17 2.99 8.93
CA GLU A 16 3.26 4.01 7.88
C GLU A 16 1.89 4.58 7.47
N GLY A 17 0.99 4.69 8.45
CA GLY A 17 -0.38 5.15 8.28
C GLY A 17 -1.32 4.14 7.66
N VAL A 18 -0.88 2.91 7.33
CA VAL A 18 -1.71 1.84 6.74
C VAL A 18 -2.11 0.84 7.81
N LEU A 19 -3.39 0.68 8.09
CA LEU A 19 -3.92 -0.19 9.15
C LEU A 19 -5.03 -1.10 8.64
N SER A 20 -5.20 -2.25 9.28
CA SER A 20 -6.46 -2.99 9.16
C SER A 20 -7.57 -2.31 9.96
N SER A 21 -8.83 -2.49 9.56
CA SER A 21 -9.97 -2.00 10.35
C SER A 21 -9.97 -2.58 11.77
N ALA A 22 -9.61 -3.85 11.93
CA ALA A 22 -9.47 -4.47 13.24
C ALA A 22 -8.37 -3.81 14.08
N ALA A 23 -7.25 -3.40 13.47
CA ALA A 23 -6.19 -2.68 14.18
C ALA A 23 -6.64 -1.26 14.59
N ALA A 24 -7.29 -0.53 13.69
CA ALA A 24 -7.80 0.80 13.99
C ALA A 24 -8.84 0.78 15.14
N LEU A 25 -9.70 -0.23 15.18
CA LEU A 25 -10.74 -0.39 16.21
C LEU A 25 -10.19 -0.73 17.60
N ARG A 26 -8.90 -1.07 17.74
CA ARG A 26 -8.24 -1.15 19.06
C ARG A 26 -7.99 0.21 19.69
N HIS A 27 -8.01 1.28 18.89
CA HIS A 27 -7.68 2.64 19.31
C HIS A 27 -8.82 3.63 19.09
N LEU A 28 -9.77 3.31 18.22
CA LEU A 28 -10.89 4.16 17.83
C LEU A 28 -12.21 3.42 18.02
N SER A 29 -13.26 4.16 18.37
CA SER A 29 -14.62 3.63 18.25
C SER A 29 -15.02 3.47 16.78
N GLU A 30 -16.00 2.61 16.50
CA GLU A 30 -16.57 2.47 15.15
C GLU A 30 -17.11 3.80 14.61
N GLU A 31 -17.70 4.62 15.47
CA GLU A 31 -18.20 5.95 15.09
C GLU A 31 -17.06 6.90 14.69
N GLN A 32 -15.99 6.97 15.48
CA GLN A 32 -14.82 7.78 15.16
C GLN A 32 -14.17 7.33 13.86
N LEU A 33 -14.04 6.01 13.65
CA LEU A 33 -13.49 5.46 12.42
C LEU A 33 -14.37 5.80 11.22
N ARG A 34 -15.69 5.56 11.32
CA ARG A 34 -16.65 5.92 10.26
C ARG A 34 -16.59 7.41 9.93
N TRP A 35 -16.55 8.28 10.94
CA TRP A 35 -16.44 9.72 10.73
C TRP A 35 -15.14 10.12 10.03
N LYS A 36 -13.99 9.54 10.41
CA LYS A 36 -12.70 9.82 9.76
C LYS A 36 -12.71 9.41 8.28
N VAL A 37 -13.34 8.29 7.95
CA VAL A 37 -13.46 7.83 6.56
C VAL A 37 -14.48 8.66 5.78
N ALA A 38 -15.67 8.89 6.34
CA ALA A 38 -16.75 9.64 5.68
C ALA A 38 -16.39 11.12 5.45
N SER A 39 -15.61 11.72 6.35
CA SER A 39 -15.09 13.08 6.19
C SER A 39 -13.89 13.18 5.24
N GLY A 40 -13.43 12.06 4.65
CA GLY A 40 -12.30 12.02 3.73
C GLY A 40 -10.93 12.23 4.38
N ARG A 41 -10.86 12.34 5.72
CA ARG A 41 -9.58 12.46 6.44
C ARG A 41 -8.75 11.19 6.31
N TRP A 42 -9.42 10.04 6.29
CA TRP A 42 -8.83 8.72 6.10
C TRP A 42 -9.42 8.07 4.86
N GLN A 43 -8.62 7.26 4.16
CA GLN A 43 -9.02 6.54 2.97
C GLN A 43 -9.22 5.05 3.26
N LYS A 44 -10.03 4.39 2.43
CA LYS A 44 -10.27 2.93 2.46
C LYS A 44 -9.99 2.33 1.08
N PRO A 45 -8.71 2.11 0.71
CA PRO A 45 -8.34 1.66 -0.64
C PRO A 45 -8.70 0.20 -0.93
N ALA A 46 -8.90 -0.63 0.10
CA ALA A 46 -9.32 -2.02 -0.03
C ALA A 46 -10.25 -2.42 1.12
N ARG A 47 -10.94 -3.57 0.98
CA ARG A 47 -11.81 -4.10 2.03
C ARG A 47 -10.99 -4.36 3.30
N GLY A 48 -11.39 -3.72 4.40
CA GLY A 48 -10.74 -3.90 5.70
C GLY A 48 -9.39 -3.20 5.85
N VAL A 49 -8.96 -2.39 4.87
CA VAL A 49 -7.69 -1.66 4.89
C VAL A 49 -7.95 -0.16 4.89
N LEU A 50 -7.24 0.57 5.75
CA LEU A 50 -7.39 2.00 5.98
C LEU A 50 -6.04 2.71 5.80
N VAL A 51 -6.07 3.93 5.29
CA VAL A 51 -4.89 4.81 5.22
C VAL A 51 -5.22 6.12 5.92
N ALA A 52 -4.44 6.48 6.92
CA ALA A 52 -4.68 7.62 7.81
C ALA A 52 -4.25 8.98 7.23
N GLN A 53 -4.45 9.18 5.93
CA GLN A 53 -4.23 10.44 5.24
C GLN A 53 -5.24 10.60 4.10
N SER A 54 -5.40 11.83 3.62
CA SER A 54 -6.32 12.18 2.53
C SER A 54 -5.63 12.37 1.17
N GLY A 55 -4.29 12.33 1.13
CA GLY A 55 -3.50 12.55 -0.08
C GLY A 55 -3.23 11.28 -0.89
N PRO A 56 -2.58 11.39 -2.06
CA PRO A 56 -2.13 10.25 -2.83
C PRO A 56 -1.30 9.27 -1.99
N LEU A 57 -1.48 7.97 -2.23
CA LEU A 57 -0.70 6.95 -1.56
C LEU A 57 0.71 6.91 -2.15
N THR A 58 1.70 6.74 -1.27
CA THR A 58 3.07 6.44 -1.70
C THR A 58 3.17 5.00 -2.20
N ASP A 59 4.17 4.69 -3.02
CA ASP A 59 4.43 3.31 -3.47
C ASP A 59 4.51 2.33 -2.31
N ARG A 60 5.16 2.74 -1.21
CA ARG A 60 5.30 1.92 -0.01
C ARG A 60 3.97 1.68 0.71
N GLN A 61 3.10 2.67 0.76
CA GLN A 61 1.74 2.51 1.26
C GLN A 61 0.91 1.60 0.37
N LEU A 62 1.03 1.70 -0.96
CA LEU A 62 0.34 0.81 -1.90
C LEU A 62 0.75 -0.65 -1.68
N LEU A 63 2.05 -0.93 -1.50
CA LEU A 63 2.54 -2.27 -1.21
C LEU A 63 2.00 -2.81 0.12
N ARG A 64 1.94 -1.98 1.17
CA ARG A 64 1.40 -2.38 2.46
C ARG A 64 -0.12 -2.59 2.41
N VAL A 65 -0.84 -1.79 1.62
CA VAL A 65 -2.26 -2.02 1.32
C VAL A 65 -2.45 -3.36 0.63
N ALA A 66 -1.63 -3.69 -0.37
CA ALA A 66 -1.70 -4.96 -1.09
C ALA A 66 -1.47 -6.16 -0.16
N LEU A 67 -0.45 -6.09 0.72
CA LEU A 67 -0.20 -7.12 1.73
C LEU A 67 -1.39 -7.34 2.67
N LEU A 68 -1.95 -6.26 3.23
CA LEU A 68 -3.08 -6.37 4.14
C LEU A 68 -4.36 -6.86 3.45
N ALA A 69 -4.57 -6.48 2.18
CA ALA A 69 -5.70 -6.93 1.39
C ALA A 69 -5.57 -8.42 1.02
N ALA A 70 -4.35 -8.90 0.76
CA ALA A 70 -4.07 -10.30 0.44
C ALA A 70 -4.13 -11.22 1.67
N GLY A 71 -3.80 -10.72 2.86
CA GLY A 71 -3.99 -11.41 4.13
C GLY A 71 -2.70 -11.62 4.94
N PRO A 72 -2.79 -12.19 6.15
CA PRO A 72 -1.70 -12.21 7.13
C PRO A 72 -0.50 -13.06 6.74
N GLN A 73 -0.66 -13.99 5.80
CA GLN A 73 0.42 -14.84 5.28
C GLN A 73 0.94 -14.38 3.91
N ALA A 74 0.43 -13.25 3.41
CA ALA A 74 0.87 -12.72 2.13
C ALA A 74 2.31 -12.18 2.22
N ALA A 75 3.05 -12.35 1.13
CA ALA A 75 4.36 -11.77 0.95
C ALA A 75 4.42 -11.09 -0.42
N LEU A 76 5.24 -10.05 -0.53
CA LEU A 76 5.59 -9.48 -1.84
C LEU A 76 6.50 -10.47 -2.55
N ALA A 77 6.31 -10.63 -3.86
CA ALA A 77 7.03 -11.61 -4.67
C ALA A 77 7.45 -11.00 -6.02
N GLY A 78 8.24 -11.75 -6.79
CA GLY A 78 8.65 -11.37 -8.14
C GLY A 78 9.45 -10.07 -8.17
N LEU A 79 9.17 -9.24 -9.18
CA LEU A 79 9.90 -7.98 -9.44
C LEU A 79 9.78 -7.00 -8.26
N THR A 80 8.63 -6.97 -7.57
CA THR A 80 8.44 -6.13 -6.39
C THR A 80 9.39 -6.54 -5.26
N ALA A 81 9.51 -7.83 -4.97
CA ALA A 81 10.45 -8.32 -3.95
C ALA A 81 11.90 -8.05 -4.38
N ALA A 82 12.25 -8.38 -5.63
CA ALA A 82 13.57 -8.13 -6.19
C ALA A 82 14.00 -6.66 -6.05
N ARG A 83 13.10 -5.72 -6.41
CA ARG A 83 13.34 -4.28 -6.29
C ARG A 83 13.54 -3.85 -4.83
N LEU A 84 12.75 -4.39 -3.91
CA LEU A 84 12.89 -4.09 -2.48
C LEU A 84 14.20 -4.63 -1.89
N ASP A 85 14.69 -5.75 -2.41
CA ASP A 85 15.99 -6.34 -2.07
C ASP A 85 17.18 -5.63 -2.77
N GLY A 86 16.91 -4.55 -3.51
CA GLY A 86 17.94 -3.73 -4.16
C GLY A 86 18.43 -4.25 -5.52
N LEU A 87 17.76 -5.26 -6.10
CA LEU A 87 18.03 -5.71 -7.45
C LEU A 87 17.54 -4.66 -8.47
N THR A 88 18.39 -4.34 -9.44
CA THR A 88 18.13 -3.32 -10.47
C THR A 88 17.90 -3.96 -11.84
N GLY A 89 17.30 -3.21 -12.77
CA GLY A 89 16.98 -3.70 -14.13
C GLY A 89 15.61 -4.40 -14.25
N PHE A 90 14.78 -4.32 -13.21
CA PHE A 90 13.49 -4.99 -13.07
C PHE A 90 12.32 -4.01 -12.84
N ASP A 91 12.46 -2.76 -13.26
CA ASP A 91 11.42 -1.74 -13.04
C ASP A 91 10.16 -2.05 -13.87
N ASP A 92 8.98 -1.97 -13.22
CA ASP A 92 7.66 -2.18 -13.85
C ASP A 92 7.31 -1.11 -14.91
N LYS A 93 8.16 -0.09 -15.05
CA LYS A 93 8.16 0.81 -16.20
C LYS A 93 8.74 0.01 -17.35
N GLY A 94 7.85 -0.60 -18.15
CA GLY A 94 8.20 -1.31 -19.37
C GLY A 94 9.29 -0.58 -20.14
N LYS A 95 10.26 -1.35 -20.65
CA LYS A 95 11.39 -0.88 -21.46
C LYS A 95 10.93 -0.31 -22.82
N ASP A 96 10.11 0.74 -22.80
CA ASP A 96 9.76 1.53 -23.98
C ASP A 96 10.75 2.69 -24.21
N SER A 97 11.78 2.81 -23.36
CA SER A 97 12.80 3.86 -23.43
C SER A 97 14.20 3.37 -23.78
N ASP A 98 14.36 2.15 -24.30
CA ASP A 98 15.62 1.71 -24.91
C ASP A 98 15.64 2.08 -26.40
N PRO A 99 16.38 3.12 -26.84
CA PRO A 99 16.42 3.54 -28.24
C PRO A 99 17.10 2.51 -29.16
N HIS A 100 17.71 1.45 -28.63
CA HIS A 100 18.40 0.42 -29.41
C HIS A 100 17.64 -0.91 -29.43
N LEU A 101 16.46 -1.01 -28.81
CA LEU A 101 15.66 -2.22 -28.94
C LEU A 101 15.14 -2.30 -30.39
N PRO A 102 15.48 -3.35 -31.17
CA PRO A 102 14.87 -3.53 -32.47
C PRO A 102 13.37 -3.69 -32.28
N ALA A 103 12.59 -3.06 -33.16
CA ALA A 103 11.13 -3.16 -33.15
C ALA A 103 10.71 -4.63 -32.95
N ARG A 104 9.83 -4.89 -31.98
CA ARG A 104 9.28 -6.24 -31.73
C ARG A 104 8.78 -6.79 -33.07
N PRO A 105 9.26 -7.96 -33.54
CA PRO A 105 8.74 -8.53 -34.76
C PRO A 105 7.25 -8.82 -34.57
N LEU A 106 6.44 -8.26 -35.46
CA LEU A 106 5.04 -8.65 -35.62
C LEU A 106 5.05 -10.12 -36.02
N TRP A 107 4.81 -11.01 -35.06
CA TRP A 107 4.55 -12.41 -35.34
C TRP A 107 3.39 -12.50 -36.35
N PRO A 108 3.52 -13.21 -37.48
CA PRO A 108 2.43 -13.33 -38.44
C PRO A 108 1.38 -14.33 -37.93
N PRO A 109 0.07 -14.04 -38.06
CA PRO A 109 -0.94 -15.07 -37.85
C PRO A 109 -0.80 -16.17 -38.91
N ALA A 110 -1.06 -17.42 -38.48
CA ALA A 110 -1.11 -18.61 -39.32
C ALA A 110 -2.25 -18.57 -40.33
#